data_AF-A0A4P8RJX9-F1
#
_entry.id   AF-A0A4P8RJX9-F1
#
_cell.length_a   1.000
_cell.length_b   1.000
_cell.length_c   1.000
_cell.angle_alpha   90.00
_cell.angle_beta   90.00
_cell.angle_gamma   90.00
#
_symmetry.space_group_name_H-M   'P 1'
#
loop_
_entity.id
_entity.type
_entity.pdbx_description
1 polymer ?
#
loop_
_entity_poly.entity_id
_entity_poly.type
_entity_poly.pdbx_seq_one_letter_code
_entity_poly.pdbx_strand_id
1 'polypeptide(L)'
;MAPEDNRGFNVYKGLQKPLVFKSLKGRYIYWGLASVLTGFFAAVVLSVSLNFFSGLVALVVVTFGGMGFTAMQQKKGLHHKTKSKGVYIMPAQWRRSARR
;
A
#
# COMPACT_ATOMS: atom_id res chain seq x y z
N MET A 1 25.76 -1.71 47.60
CA MET A 1 25.33 -0.57 46.75
C MET A 1 25.25 -1.10 45.33
N ALA A 2 24.07 -1.52 44.87
CA ALA A 2 23.91 -2.12 43.55
C ALA A 2 23.68 -1.01 42.50
N PRO A 3 24.38 -1.03 41.36
CA PRO A 3 24.13 -0.05 40.30
C PRO A 3 22.76 -0.33 39.65
N GLU A 4 21.90 0.70 39.60
CA GLU A 4 20.64 0.65 38.89
C GLU A 4 20.90 0.54 37.38
N ASP A 5 20.73 -0.68 36.85
CA ASP A 5 20.72 -0.98 35.42
C ASP A 5 19.46 -0.35 34.79
N ASN A 6 19.59 0.93 34.43
CA ASN A 6 18.68 1.65 33.56
C ASN A 6 18.72 0.99 32.17
N ARG A 7 18.03 -0.16 32.03
CA ARG A 7 17.71 -0.79 30.75
C ARG A 7 16.69 0.07 30.02
N GLY A 8 17.13 1.24 29.59
CA GLY A 8 16.41 2.07 28.65
C GLY A 8 16.13 1.23 27.41
N PHE A 9 14.86 0.90 27.19
CA PHE A 9 14.44 0.26 25.96
C PHE A 9 14.92 1.13 24.80
N ASN A 10 15.51 0.52 23.77
CA ASN A 10 15.92 1.23 22.57
C ASN A 10 14.64 1.63 21.81
N VAL A 11 14.05 2.75 22.22
CA VAL A 11 12.86 3.31 21.58
C VAL A 11 13.28 3.68 20.16
N TYR A 12 12.78 2.94 19.18
CA TYR A 12 12.96 3.24 17.77
C TYR A 12 12.39 4.64 17.49
N LYS A 13 13.27 5.64 17.48
CA LYS A 13 12.92 7.02 17.14
C LYS A 13 12.50 7.04 15.66
N GLY A 14 11.23 7.37 15.42
CA GLY A 14 10.74 7.90 14.16
C GLY A 14 10.88 6.97 12.97
N LEU A 15 9.92 6.04 12.81
CA LEU A 15 9.67 5.46 11.50
C LEU A 15 9.30 6.62 10.55
N GLN A 16 10.16 6.86 9.55
CA GLN A 16 9.98 7.92 8.56
C GLN A 16 8.54 7.85 8.03
N LYS A 17 7.81 8.98 8.07
CA LYS A 17 6.41 9.00 7.66
C LYS A 17 6.33 8.42 6.25
N PRO A 18 5.61 7.31 6.03
CA PRO A 18 5.56 6.68 4.73
C PRO A 18 4.94 7.67 3.74
N LEU A 19 5.38 7.59 2.48
CA LEU A 19 4.91 8.46 1.41
C LEU A 19 3.41 8.21 1.17
N VAL A 20 2.57 9.08 1.74
CA VAL A 20 1.11 9.07 1.60
C VAL A 20 0.71 10.36 0.91
N PHE A 21 0.17 10.26 -0.30
CA PHE A 21 -0.28 11.40 -1.09
C PHE A 21 -1.81 11.40 -1.15
N LYS A 22 -2.44 12.36 -0.44
CA LYS A 22 -3.89 12.70 -0.47
C LYS A 22 -4.93 11.59 -0.18
N SER A 23 -4.52 10.32 -0.16
CA SER A 23 -5.19 9.09 0.30
C SER A 23 -4.46 7.85 -0.23
N LEU A 24 -3.68 8.00 -1.31
CA LEU A 24 -2.94 6.92 -1.95
C LEU A 24 -1.65 6.65 -1.18
N LYS A 25 -1.41 5.38 -0.84
CA LYS A 25 -0.25 4.96 -0.04
C LYS A 25 0.79 4.28 -0.94
N GLY A 26 2.04 4.75 -0.89
CA GLY A 26 3.22 4.09 -1.49
C GLY A 26 2.99 3.63 -2.94
N ARG A 27 3.10 2.30 -3.17
CA ARG A 27 3.01 1.63 -4.48
C ARG A 27 1.81 2.06 -5.33
N TYR A 28 0.67 2.38 -4.71
CA TYR A 28 -0.54 2.73 -5.45
C TYR A 28 -0.50 4.11 -6.08
N ILE A 29 0.39 5.01 -5.64
CA ILE A 29 0.63 6.30 -6.30
C ILE A 29 1.14 6.06 -7.73
N TYR A 30 2.03 5.08 -7.90
CA TYR A 30 2.53 4.69 -9.22
C TYR A 30 1.42 4.16 -10.13
N TRP A 31 0.53 3.31 -9.59
CA TRP A 31 -0.62 2.81 -10.35
C TRP A 31 -1.61 3.92 -10.73
N GLY A 32 -1.84 4.89 -9.84
CA GLY A 32 -2.65 6.07 -10.14
C GLY A 32 -2.04 6.88 -11.28
N LEU A 33 -0.75 7.21 -11.20
CA LEU A 33 -0.04 7.91 -12.28
C LEU A 33 -0.08 7.14 -13.60
N ALA A 34 0.17 5.82 -13.55
CA ALA A 34 0.11 4.96 -14.72
C ALA A 34 -1.28 4.95 -15.38
N SER A 35 -2.36 4.96 -14.59
CA SER A 35 -3.72 5.02 -15.13
C SER A 35 -4.01 6.33 -15.87
N VAL A 36 -3.53 7.46 -15.35
CA VAL A 36 -3.70 8.78 -15.99
C VAL A 36 -2.90 8.86 -17.29
N LEU A 37 -1.64 8.43 -17.28
CA LEU A 37 -0.80 8.43 -18.49
C LEU A 37 -1.38 7.49 -19.56
N THR A 38 -1.77 6.28 -19.16
CA THR A 38 -2.36 5.31 -20.09
C THR A 38 -3.69 5.81 -20.66
N GLY A 39 -4.53 6.44 -19.84
CA GLY A 39 -5.78 7.04 -20.29
C GLY A 39 -5.57 8.16 -21.30
N PHE A 40 -4.56 9.00 -21.08
CA PHE A 40 -4.20 10.07 -22.02
C PHE A 40 -3.72 9.49 -23.37
N PHE A 41 -2.76 8.55 -23.36
CA PHE A 41 -2.27 7.93 -24.60
C PHE A 41 -3.38 7.17 -25.34
N ALA A 42 -4.21 6.41 -24.62
CA ALA A 42 -5.34 5.72 -25.21
C ALA A 42 -6.33 6.71 -25.84
N ALA A 43 -6.68 7.78 -25.15
CA ALA A 43 -7.58 8.81 -25.68
C ALA A 43 -7.04 9.45 -26.96
N VAL A 44 -5.74 9.77 -27.02
CA VAL A 44 -5.10 10.34 -28.22
C VAL A 44 -5.15 9.34 -29.39
N VAL A 45 -4.72 8.10 -29.17
CA VAL A 45 -4.68 7.08 -30.23
C VAL A 45 -6.08 6.75 -30.77
N LEU A 46 -7.07 6.60 -29.89
CA LEU A 46 -8.46 6.35 -30.31
C LEU A 46 -9.09 7.56 -31.00
N SER A 47 -8.80 8.79 -30.53
CA SER A 47 -9.29 10.01 -31.17
C SER A 47 -8.82 10.13 -32.62
N VAL A 48 -7.54 9.80 -32.87
CA VAL A 48 -6.93 9.89 -34.20
C VAL A 48 -7.40 8.75 -35.11
N SER A 49 -7.56 7.54 -34.57
CA SER A 49 -7.85 6.34 -35.39
C SER A 49 -9.33 6.20 -35.76
N LEU A 50 -10.23 6.60 -34.86
CA LEU A 50 -11.67 6.38 -35.02
C LEU A 50 -12.42 7.69 -35.12
N ASN A 51 -12.60 8.38 -33.99
CA ASN A 51 -13.37 9.63 -33.87
C ASN A 51 -13.14 10.28 -32.49
N PHE A 52 -13.32 11.60 -32.38
CA PHE A 52 -13.17 12.33 -31.11
C PHE A 52 -14.03 11.77 -29.97
N PHE A 53 -15.27 11.35 -30.27
CA PHE A 53 -16.17 10.77 -29.27
C PHE A 53 -15.62 9.48 -28.66
N SER A 54 -14.95 8.65 -29.47
CA SER A 54 -14.33 7.41 -28.98
C SER A 54 -13.15 7.69 -28.05
N GLY A 55 -12.37 8.74 -28.34
CA GLY A 55 -11.29 9.18 -27.47
C GLY A 55 -11.78 9.73 -26.14
N LEU A 56 -12.89 10.49 -26.15
CA LEU A 56 -13.52 10.99 -24.93
C LEU A 56 -14.01 9.84 -24.04
N VAL A 57 -14.70 8.86 -24.62
CA VAL A 57 -15.16 7.68 -23.89
C VAL A 57 -13.97 6.89 -23.33
N ALA A 58 -12.92 6.69 -24.14
CA ALA A 58 -11.71 6.00 -23.69
C ALA A 58 -11.03 6.72 -22.52
N LEU A 59 -10.92 8.06 -22.57
CA LEU A 59 -10.34 8.86 -21.49
C LEU A 59 -11.09 8.62 -20.17
N VAL A 60 -12.43 8.70 -20.20
CA VAL A 60 -13.27 8.53 -19.01
C VAL A 60 -13.15 7.10 -18.49
N VAL A 61 -13.34 6.09 -19.34
CA VAL A 61 -13.32 4.68 -18.93
C VAL A 61 -11.96 4.28 -18.36
N VAL A 62 -10.86 4.65 -19.02
CA VAL A 62 -9.52 4.25 -18.57
C VAL A 62 -9.11 5.00 -17.29
N THR A 63 -9.40 6.30 -17.21
CA THR A 63 -9.02 7.10 -16.03
C THR A 63 -9.85 6.73 -14.80
N PHE A 64 -11.19 6.72 -14.92
CA PHE A 64 -12.05 6.37 -13.79
C PHE A 64 -12.00 4.88 -13.46
N GLY A 65 -11.89 4.00 -14.48
CA GLY A 65 -11.71 2.57 -14.28
C GLY A 65 -10.37 2.25 -13.58
N GLY A 66 -9.28 2.89 -14.01
CA GLY A 66 -7.97 2.74 -13.39
C GLY A 66 -7.90 3.30 -11.96
N MET A 67 -8.49 4.47 -11.72
CA MET A 67 -8.61 5.01 -10.36
C MET A 67 -9.52 4.16 -9.46
N GLY A 68 -10.65 3.68 -9.99
CA GLY A 68 -11.56 2.79 -9.25
C GLY A 68 -10.87 1.47 -8.87
N PHE A 69 -10.19 0.84 -9.83
CA PHE A 69 -9.45 -0.40 -9.60
C PHE A 69 -8.36 -0.24 -8.54
N THR A 70 -7.59 0.85 -8.61
CA THR A 70 -6.53 1.13 -7.62
C THR A 70 -7.10 1.40 -6.23
N ALA A 71 -8.22 2.11 -6.12
CA ALA A 71 -8.91 2.32 -4.85
C ALA A 71 -9.44 1.01 -4.26
N MET A 72 -9.99 0.11 -5.08
CA MET A 72 -10.41 -1.23 -4.64
C MET A 72 -9.23 -2.05 -4.12
N GLN A 73 -8.09 -2.00 -4.81
CA GLN A 73 -6.89 -2.73 -4.37
C GLN A 73 -6.27 -2.15 -3.12
N GLN A 74 -6.33 -0.83 -2.91
CA GLN A 74 -5.90 -0.21 -1.65
C GLN A 74 -6.64 -0.75 -0.42
N LYS A 75 -7.93 -1.06 -0.55
CA LYS A 75 -8.73 -1.65 0.54
C LYS A 75 -8.21 -3.03 0.97
N LYS A 76 -7.56 -3.77 0.07
CA LYS A 76 -6.98 -5.10 0.38
C LYS A 76 -5.65 -5.03 1.15
N GLY A 77 -5.12 -3.82 1.36
CA GLY A 77 -3.88 -3.58 2.10
C GLY A 77 -2.68 -3.28 1.20
N LEU A 78 -1.61 -2.76 1.80
CA LEU A 78 -0.40 -2.35 1.07
C LEU A 78 0.58 -3.50 0.84
N HIS A 79 0.60 -4.49 1.72
CA HIS A 79 1.50 -5.63 1.66
C HIS A 79 0.71 -6.91 1.47
N HIS A 80 1.17 -7.75 0.55
CA HIS A 80 0.66 -9.11 0.45
C HIS A 80 1.16 -9.90 1.66
N LYS A 81 0.26 -10.25 2.58
CA LYS A 81 0.60 -11.11 3.70
C LYS A 81 0.47 -12.56 3.23
N THR A 82 1.58 -13.27 3.13
CA THR A 82 1.56 -14.72 2.89
C THR A 82 0.82 -15.40 4.03
N LYS A 83 -0.38 -15.89 3.74
CA LYS A 83 -1.20 -16.66 4.69
C LYS A 83 -0.85 -18.13 4.48
N SER A 84 0.09 -18.66 5.25
CA SER A 84 0.28 -20.12 5.33
C SER A 84 -0.84 -20.72 6.18
N LYS A 85 -1.56 -21.71 5.64
CA LYS A 85 -2.54 -22.51 6.38
C LYS A 85 -1.78 -23.56 7.18
N GLY A 86 -1.78 -23.43 8.50
CA GLY A 86 -1.13 -24.37 9.42
C GLY A 86 -1.54 -24.12 10.86
N VAL A 87 -1.32 -25.12 11.72
CA VAL A 87 -1.53 -25.00 13.17
C VAL A 87 -0.32 -24.29 13.77
N TYR A 88 -0.51 -23.10 14.31
CA TYR A 88 0.55 -22.34 15.00
C TYR A 88 0.48 -22.65 16.49
N ILE A 89 1.40 -23.48 16.99
CA ILE A 89 1.56 -23.72 18.42
C ILE A 89 2.50 -22.64 18.95
N MET A 90 1.96 -21.66 19.69
CA MET A 90 2.75 -20.66 20.39
C MET A 90 3.04 -21.19 21.80
N PRO A 91 4.27 -21.63 22.12
CA PRO A 91 4.58 -22.07 23.48
C PRO A 91 4.47 -20.87 24.43
N ALA A 92 3.77 -21.07 25.55
CA ALA A 92 3.69 -20.08 26.62
C ALA A 92 5.08 -19.89 27.25
N GLN A 93 5.83 -18.92 26.74
CA GLN A 93 7.15 -18.55 27.24
C GLN A 93 7.06 -17.70 28.54
N TRP A 94 6.14 -18.06 29.43
CA TRP A 94 6.03 -17.39 30.73
C TRP A 94 7.13 -17.88 31.65
N ARG A 95 8.32 -17.28 31.52
CA ARG A 95 9.43 -17.49 32.44
C ARG A 95 9.07 -16.82 33.77
N ARG A 96 8.56 -17.59 34.74
CA ARG A 96 8.57 -17.18 36.15
C ARG A 96 10.03 -16.99 36.55
N SER A 97 10.46 -15.74 36.70
CA SER A 97 11.68 -15.41 37.43
C SER A 97 11.46 -15.87 38.87
N ALA A 98 11.95 -17.08 39.16
CA ALA A 98 12.05 -17.56 40.53
C ALA A 98 12.96 -16.60 41.29
N ARG A 99 12.38 -15.94 42.29
CA ARG A 99 13.08 -15.08 43.25
C ARG A 99 14.25 -15.86 43.85
N ARG A 100 15.43 -15.25 43.83
CA ARG A 100 16.50 -15.46 44.81
C ARG A 100 16.88 -14.09 45.34
#